data_AF-A0A7Z3C2L4-F1
#
_entry.id   AF-A0A7Z3C2L4-F1
#
_cell.length_a   1.000
_cell.length_b   1.000
_cell.length_c   1.000
_cell.angle_alpha   90.00
_cell.angle_beta   90.00
_cell.angle_gamma   90.00
#
_symmetry.space_group_name_H-M   'P 1'
#
loop_
_entity.id
_entity.type
_entity.pdbx_description
1 polymer ?
#
loop_
_entity_poly.entity_id
_entity_poly.type
_entity_poly.pdbx_seq_one_letter_code
_entity_poly.pdbx_strand_id
1 'polypeptide(L)'
;MHDAPEEKTAGTTPFLYCSDNPLFHVSAGVPVGQALAQASDLLALAKALAEDAAFIRETDRYAWAAHFLTEMGKAVIDDVMKAVSPGLDREMGKAK
;
A
#
# COMPACT_ATOMS: atom_id res chain seq x y z
N MET A 1 15.81 29.40 -4.39
CA MET A 1 14.58 28.58 -4.48
C MET A 1 14.65 27.64 -3.29
N HIS A 2 13.81 27.82 -2.28
CA HIS A 2 13.75 26.86 -1.18
C HIS A 2 12.97 25.66 -1.71
N ASP A 3 13.68 24.55 -1.92
CA ASP A 3 13.05 23.27 -2.21
C ASP A 3 12.26 22.89 -0.95
N ALA A 4 10.94 22.77 -1.09
CA ALA A 4 10.12 22.27 0.02
C ALA A 4 10.54 20.83 0.29
N PRO A 5 10.60 20.38 1.56
CA PRO A 5 10.96 19.00 1.85
C PRO A 5 9.94 18.06 1.20
N GLU A 6 10.38 17.27 0.22
CA GLU A 6 9.55 16.26 -0.44
C GLU A 6 9.18 15.16 0.57
N GLU A 7 7.88 14.94 0.81
CA GLU A 7 7.42 13.86 1.66
C GLU A 7 7.78 12.49 1.08
N LYS A 8 8.13 11.57 1.98
CA LYS A 8 8.58 10.22 1.64
C LYS A 8 7.85 9.20 2.48
N THR A 9 7.66 8.00 1.93
CA THR A 9 7.10 6.84 2.63
C THR A 9 7.78 6.60 3.97
N ALA A 10 7.01 6.25 4.99
CA ALA A 10 7.48 5.95 6.34
C ALA A 10 8.14 4.56 6.43
N GLY A 11 7.69 3.63 5.58
CA GLY A 11 8.13 2.24 5.51
C GLY A 11 7.79 1.40 6.74
N THR A 12 6.68 1.74 7.41
CA THR A 12 6.22 1.04 8.62
C THR A 12 4.98 0.21 8.38
N THR A 13 4.39 0.30 7.19
CA THR A 13 3.16 -0.42 6.87
C THR A 13 3.47 -1.80 6.32
N PRO A 14 3.10 -2.86 7.05
CA PRO A 14 3.25 -4.23 6.58
C PRO A 14 2.17 -4.60 5.56
N PHE A 15 2.50 -5.57 4.71
CA PHE A 15 1.54 -6.33 3.91
C PHE A 15 2.01 -7.78 3.82
N LEU A 16 1.05 -8.69 3.66
CA LEU A 16 1.26 -10.14 3.68
C LEU A 16 1.84 -10.66 5.00
N TYR A 17 1.14 -11.59 5.63
CA TYR A 17 1.54 -12.16 6.91
C TYR A 17 1.78 -13.67 6.79
N CYS A 18 2.81 -14.15 7.48
CA CYS A 18 3.03 -15.57 7.73
C CYS A 18 2.65 -15.87 9.17
N SER A 19 1.46 -16.46 9.35
CA SER A 19 0.78 -16.45 10.65
C SER A 19 0.60 -14.99 11.11
N ASP A 20 1.07 -14.62 12.30
CA ASP A 20 0.99 -13.24 12.80
C ASP A 20 2.24 -12.39 12.49
N ASN A 21 3.21 -12.93 11.75
CA ASN A 21 4.45 -12.22 11.45
C ASN A 21 4.35 -11.51 10.09
N PRO A 22 4.56 -10.18 10.01
CA PRO A 22 4.57 -9.46 8.74
C PRO A 22 5.78 -9.89 7.90
N LEU A 23 5.54 -10.31 6.65
CA LEU A 23 6.61 -10.73 5.73
C LEU A 23 7.21 -9.57 4.96
N PHE A 24 6.37 -8.62 4.52
CA PHE A 24 6.80 -7.49 3.71
C PHE A 24 6.31 -6.17 4.30
N HIS A 25 7.06 -5.12 4.01
CA HIS A 25 6.74 -3.75 4.39
C HIS A 25 6.94 -2.85 3.17
N VAL A 26 6.25 -1.71 3.16
CA VAL A 26 6.56 -0.63 2.21
C VAL A 26 8.00 -0.16 2.44
N SER A 27 8.74 0.11 1.37
CA SER A 27 10.09 0.67 1.49
C SER A 27 10.04 2.11 2.00
N ALA A 28 10.81 2.43 3.03
CA ALA A 28 10.94 3.80 3.54
C ALA A 28 11.73 4.70 2.57
N GLY A 29 11.47 6.00 2.60
CA GLY A 29 12.28 6.99 1.89
C GLY A 29 11.97 7.14 0.39
N VAL A 30 10.89 6.52 -0.10
CA VAL A 30 10.41 6.68 -1.49
C VAL A 30 9.58 7.96 -1.57
N PRO A 31 9.82 8.85 -2.54
CA PRO A 31 8.99 10.02 -2.76
C PRO A 31 7.50 9.69 -2.88
N VAL A 32 6.65 10.44 -2.17
CA VAL A 32 5.19 10.17 -2.11
C VAL A 32 4.56 10.15 -3.50
N GLY A 33 4.95 11.06 -4.40
CA GLY A 33 4.44 11.08 -5.78
C GLY A 33 4.74 9.79 -6.55
N GLN A 34 5.97 9.25 -6.41
CA GLN A 34 6.36 7.99 -7.05
C GLN A 34 5.65 6.79 -6.40
N ALA A 35 5.52 6.79 -5.07
CA ALA A 35 4.82 5.75 -4.34
C ALA A 35 3.34 5.67 -4.75
N LEU A 36 2.64 6.80 -4.82
CA LEU A 36 1.23 6.86 -5.23
C LEU A 36 1.04 6.48 -6.70
N ALA A 37 1.97 6.84 -7.59
CA ALA A 37 1.93 6.39 -8.99
C ALA A 37 2.00 4.86 -9.06
N GLN A 38 2.94 4.24 -8.35
CA GLN A 38 3.06 2.78 -8.29
C GLN A 38 1.82 2.11 -7.66
N ALA A 39 1.24 2.71 -6.61
CA ALA A 39 0.00 2.22 -6.02
C ALA A 39 -1.16 2.25 -7.04
N SER A 40 -1.26 3.29 -7.85
CA SER A 40 -2.25 3.40 -8.92
C SER A 40 -2.09 2.29 -9.96
N ASP A 41 -0.86 2.01 -10.40
CA ASP A 41 -0.58 0.94 -11.37
C ASP A 41 -0.94 -0.44 -10.81
N LEU A 42 -0.59 -0.71 -9.54
CA LEU A 42 -0.95 -1.95 -8.84
C LEU A 42 -2.47 -2.13 -8.77
N LEU A 43 -3.20 -1.09 -8.41
CA LEU A 43 -4.67 -1.13 -8.27
C LEU A 43 -5.37 -1.23 -9.63
N ALA A 44 -4.82 -0.62 -10.68
CA ALA A 44 -5.33 -0.77 -12.04
C ALA A 44 -5.21 -2.22 -12.53
N LEU A 45 -4.06 -2.85 -12.30
CA LEU A 45 -3.85 -4.27 -12.61
C LEU A 45 -4.76 -5.18 -11.78
N ALA A 46 -4.89 -4.90 -10.49
CA ALA A 46 -5.77 -5.65 -9.61
C ALA A 46 -7.23 -5.61 -10.09
N LYS A 47 -7.70 -4.44 -10.51
CA LYS A 47 -9.06 -4.27 -11.07
C LYS A 47 -9.26 -5.10 -12.33
N ALA A 48 -8.33 -5.04 -13.28
CA ALA A 48 -8.42 -5.82 -14.52
C ALA A 48 -8.47 -7.34 -14.22
N LEU A 49 -7.61 -7.83 -13.33
CA LEU A 49 -7.59 -9.24 -12.95
C LEU A 49 -8.84 -9.67 -12.17
N ALA A 50 -9.40 -8.79 -11.34
CA ALA A 50 -10.65 -9.05 -10.64
C ALA A 50 -11.84 -9.12 -11.61
N GLU A 51 -11.88 -8.24 -12.62
CA GLU A 51 -12.87 -8.29 -13.69
C GLU A 51 -12.75 -9.61 -14.47
N ASP A 52 -11.53 -9.99 -14.89
CA ASP A 52 -11.28 -11.24 -15.60
C ASP A 52 -11.73 -12.47 -14.77
N ALA A 53 -11.42 -12.48 -13.47
CA ALA A 53 -11.82 -13.54 -12.55
C ALA A 53 -13.36 -13.62 -12.37
N ALA A 54 -14.06 -12.48 -12.45
CA ALA A 54 -15.51 -12.43 -12.32
C ALA A 54 -16.23 -12.99 -13.57
N PHE A 55 -15.67 -12.79 -14.77
CA PHE A 55 -16.28 -13.24 -16.02
C PHE A 55 -15.83 -14.65 -16.45
N ILE A 56 -14.60 -15.04 -16.14
CA ILE A 56 -14.00 -16.30 -16.60
C ILE A 56 -13.94 -17.28 -15.43
N ARG A 57 -14.96 -18.15 -15.31
CA ARG A 57 -15.14 -19.11 -14.20
C ARG A 57 -14.07 -20.21 -14.07
N GLU A 58 -12.99 -20.15 -14.84
CA GLU A 58 -11.94 -21.18 -14.91
C GLU A 58 -10.56 -20.66 -14.43
N THR A 59 -10.47 -19.43 -13.91
CA THR A 59 -9.19 -18.80 -13.57
C THR A 59 -9.13 -18.24 -12.14
N ASP A 60 -9.27 -19.11 -11.14
CA ASP A 60 -9.05 -18.76 -9.71
C ASP A 60 -7.68 -18.09 -9.46
N ARG A 61 -6.69 -18.33 -10.33
CA ARG A 61 -5.39 -17.68 -10.32
C ARG A 61 -5.45 -16.15 -10.46
N TYR A 62 -6.42 -15.61 -11.19
CA TYR A 62 -6.56 -14.15 -11.36
C TYR A 62 -7.15 -13.50 -10.11
N ALA A 63 -8.02 -14.21 -9.38
CA ALA A 63 -8.54 -13.74 -8.10
C ALA A 63 -7.42 -13.59 -7.04
N TRP A 64 -6.53 -14.58 -6.93
CA TRP A 64 -5.38 -14.49 -6.02
C TRP A 64 -4.40 -13.39 -6.41
N ALA A 65 -4.10 -13.22 -7.70
CA ALA A 65 -3.26 -12.13 -8.17
C ALA A 65 -3.88 -10.75 -7.88
N ALA A 66 -5.17 -10.58 -8.16
CA ALA A 66 -5.90 -9.35 -7.86
C ALA A 66 -5.88 -9.04 -6.36
N HIS A 67 -6.08 -10.06 -5.51
CA HIS A 67 -6.02 -9.91 -4.06
C HIS A 67 -4.66 -9.39 -3.59
N PHE A 68 -3.55 -10.04 -3.98
CA PHE A 68 -2.22 -9.61 -3.54
C PHE A 68 -1.82 -8.22 -4.07
N LEU A 69 -2.16 -7.91 -5.33
CA LEU A 69 -1.89 -6.58 -5.89
C LEU A 69 -2.70 -5.48 -5.18
N THR A 70 -3.93 -5.80 -4.76
CA THR A 70 -4.77 -4.89 -3.96
C THR A 70 -4.14 -4.63 -2.60
N GLU A 71 -3.70 -5.69 -1.90
CA GLU A 71 -3.03 -5.55 -0.60
C GLU A 71 -1.74 -4.73 -0.70
N MET A 72 -0.94 -4.93 -1.77
CA MET A 72 0.25 -4.11 -2.04
C MET A 72 -0.10 -2.64 -2.26
N GLY A 73 -1.08 -2.34 -3.13
CA GLY A 73 -1.52 -0.97 -3.41
C GLY A 73 -2.07 -0.27 -2.17
N LYS A 74 -2.89 -0.97 -1.38
CA LYS A 74 -3.42 -0.48 -0.11
C LYS A 74 -2.31 -0.15 0.88
N ALA A 75 -1.33 -1.04 1.05
CA ALA A 75 -0.24 -0.83 1.99
C ALA A 75 0.59 0.42 1.64
N VAL A 76 0.83 0.67 0.34
CA VAL A 76 1.51 1.89 -0.11
C VAL A 76 0.71 3.14 0.24
N ILE A 77 -0.61 3.14 0.00
CA ILE A 77 -1.48 4.27 0.33
C ILE A 77 -1.48 4.53 1.85
N ASP A 78 -1.66 3.48 2.65
CA ASP A 78 -1.66 3.59 4.12
C ASP A 78 -0.32 4.13 4.65
N ASP A 79 0.80 3.71 4.06
CA ASP A 79 2.13 4.19 4.45
C ASP A 79 2.37 5.65 4.06
N VAL A 80 1.89 6.06 2.89
CA VAL A 80 1.88 7.46 2.47
C VAL A 80 1.02 8.29 3.40
N MET A 81 -0.17 7.81 3.79
CA MET A 81 -1.05 8.52 4.72
C MET A 81 -0.38 8.77 6.07
N LYS A 82 0.39 7.82 6.59
CA LYS A 82 1.20 8.01 7.81
C LYS A 82 2.27 9.09 7.62
N ALA A 83 2.92 9.12 6.46
CA ALA A 83 3.96 10.10 6.15
C ALA A 83 3.41 11.54 6.03
N VAL A 84 2.25 11.71 5.40
CA VAL A 84 1.67 13.04 5.12
C VAL A 84 0.67 13.51 6.18
N SER A 85 0.22 12.62 7.08
CA SER A 85 -0.68 12.96 8.19
C SER A 85 -0.07 12.60 9.56
N PRO A 86 0.93 13.36 10.07
CA PRO A 86 1.65 13.02 11.30
C PRO A 86 0.82 13.06 12.62
N GLY A 87 -0.50 13.28 12.54
CA GLY A 87 -1.36 13.66 13.66
C GLY A 87 -2.11 12.52 14.37
N LEU A 88 -2.41 11.39 13.71
CA LEU A 88 -3.28 10.36 14.30
C LEU A 88 -2.56 9.44 15.30
N ASP A 89 -1.25 9.23 15.15
CA ASP A 89 -0.49 8.34 16.04
C ASP A 89 -0.02 9.03 17.33
N ARG A 90 0.03 10.37 17.37
CA ARG A 90 0.54 11.13 18.52
C ARG A 90 -0.47 11.27 19.66
N GLU A 91 -1.76 11.15 19.39
CA GLU A 91 -2.80 11.21 20.43
C GLU A 91 -2.94 9.88 21.21
N MET A 92 -2.68 8.74 20.56
CA MET A 92 -2.78 7.43 21.21
C MET A 92 -1.59 7.12 22.16
N GLY A 93 -0.43 7.74 21.91
CA GLY A 93 0.78 7.56 22.73
C GLY A 93 0.85 8.41 24.00
N LYS A 94 -0.11 9.31 24.24
CA LYS A 94 -0.20 10.11 25.48
C LYS A 94 -1.21 9.58 26.50
N ALA A 95 -1.90 8.50 26.18
CA ALA A 95 -2.80 7.81 27.09
C ALA A 95 -2.17 6.50 27.58
N LYS A 96 -1.02 6.59 28.29
CA LYS A 96 -0.60 5.54 29.23
C LYS A 96 0.42 6.05 30.25
#